data_AF-A0A1D2QA17-F1
#
_entry.id   AF-A0A1D2QA17-F1
#
_cell.length_a   1.000
_cell.length_b   1.000
_cell.length_c   1.000
_cell.angle_alpha   90.00
_cell.angle_beta   90.00
_cell.angle_gamma   90.00
#
_symmetry.space_group_name_H-M   'P 1'
#
loop_
_entity.id
_entity.type
_entity.pdbx_description
1 polymer ?
#
loop_
_entity_poly.entity_id
_entity_poly.type
_entity_poly.pdbx_seq_one_letter_code
_entity_poly.pdbx_strand_id
1 'polypeptide(L)'
;MDEQPGLSDQYRKSSPWPLFVAFGLALFETGIVMANFLFPIAVGGMLMFVGSIVGILRESEYISDPWKALVAASVVSFVIGGVIWQTTQGSVQLRGTAILIGAGVLLIGGIAGSLWQPEPI
;
A
#
# COMPACT_ATOMS: atom_id res chain seq x y z
N MET A 1 42.07 6.20 28.09
CA MET A 1 41.08 5.22 27.59
C MET A 1 39.76 5.94 27.58
N ASP A 2 39.55 6.75 26.55
CA ASP A 2 38.28 7.45 26.34
C ASP A 2 37.36 6.48 25.62
N GLU A 3 36.62 5.71 26.41
CA GLU A 3 35.50 4.92 25.92
C GLU A 3 34.47 5.91 25.40
N GLN A 4 34.47 6.14 24.08
CA GLN A 4 33.55 7.06 23.42
C GLN A 4 32.18 6.37 23.33
N PRO A 5 31.24 6.61 24.26
CA PRO A 5 29.99 5.89 24.32
C PRO A 5 28.98 6.73 23.54
N GLY A 6 29.04 6.64 22.21
CA GLY A 6 28.19 7.46 21.33
C GLY A 6 27.58 6.70 20.16
N LEU A 7 27.83 5.39 20.04
CA LEU A 7 27.27 4.55 18.97
C LEU A 7 25.85 4.05 19.26
N SER A 8 25.19 4.52 20.32
CA SER A 8 23.79 4.21 20.65
C SER A 8 22.77 5.27 20.22
N ASP A 9 23.21 6.49 19.86
CA ASP A 9 22.31 7.63 19.58
C ASP A 9 21.63 7.61 18.21
N GLN A 10 22.02 6.69 17.33
CA GLN A 10 21.12 6.24 16.28
C GLN A 10 20.47 4.94 16.73
N TYR A 11 19.54 5.05 17.68
CA TYR A 11 18.46 4.07 17.78
C TYR A 11 17.82 4.05 16.38
N ARG A 12 18.23 3.11 15.53
CA ARG A 12 17.65 2.89 14.20
C ARG A 12 16.19 2.60 14.48
N LYS A 13 15.37 3.64 14.40
CA LYS A 13 13.93 3.55 14.56
C LYS A 13 13.51 2.61 13.46
N SER A 14 13.14 1.38 13.83
CA SER A 14 12.66 0.41 12.87
C SER A 14 11.48 1.05 12.17
N SER A 15 11.56 1.17 10.84
CA SER A 15 10.42 1.64 10.06
C SER A 15 9.22 0.74 10.38
N PRO A 16 8.03 1.30 10.65
CA PRO A 16 6.84 0.51 10.96
C PRO A 16 6.24 -0.13 9.69
N TRP A 17 6.56 0.37 8.50
CA TRP A 17 5.92 -0.04 7.26
C TRP A 17 6.11 -1.50 6.87
N PRO A 18 7.29 -2.14 7.03
CA PRO A 18 7.45 -3.56 6.69
C PRO A 18 6.47 -4.48 7.40
N LEU A 19 6.07 -4.14 8.64
CA LEU A 19 5.03 -4.87 9.37
C LEU A 19 3.67 -4.75 8.67
N PHE A 20 3.30 -3.53 8.25
CA PHE A 20 2.06 -3.29 7.52
C PHE A 20 2.09 -3.90 6.10
N VAL A 21 3.24 -3.97 5.45
CA VAL A 21 3.38 -4.71 4.18
C VAL A 21 3.04 -6.19 4.40
N ALA A 22 3.68 -6.83 5.39
CA ALA A 22 3.46 -8.24 5.69
C ALA A 22 2.01 -8.51 6.13
N PHE A 23 1.46 -7.70 7.03
CA PHE A 23 0.10 -7.85 7.51
C PHE A 23 -0.93 -7.54 6.41
N GLY A 24 -0.65 -6.56 5.54
CA GLY A 24 -1.51 -6.21 4.41
C GLY A 24 -1.64 -7.38 3.42
N LEU A 25 -0.52 -8.03 3.10
CA LEU A 25 -0.52 -9.26 2.29
C LEU A 25 -1.26 -10.41 2.98
N ALA A 26 -1.05 -10.61 4.28
CA ALA A 26 -1.74 -11.65 5.03
C ALA A 26 -3.26 -11.43 5.05
N LEU A 27 -3.72 -10.20 5.26
CA LEU A 27 -5.14 -9.83 5.19
C LEU A 27 -5.69 -9.97 3.77
N PHE A 28 -4.93 -9.55 2.76
CA PHE A 28 -5.30 -9.69 1.35
C PHE A 28 -5.60 -11.14 1.01
N GLU A 29 -4.65 -12.05 1.28
CA GLU A 29 -4.82 -13.46 0.98
C GLU A 29 -5.88 -14.13 1.86
N THR A 30 -5.94 -13.82 3.15
CA THR A 30 -6.98 -14.36 4.04
C THR A 30 -8.38 -13.97 3.57
N GLY A 31 -8.56 -12.71 3.14
CA GLY A 31 -9.82 -12.21 2.59
C GLY A 31 -10.22 -12.89 1.28
N ILE A 32 -9.25 -13.34 0.48
CA ILE A 32 -9.51 -14.08 -0.76
C ILE A 32 -9.86 -15.55 -0.47
N VAL A 33 -9.13 -16.20 0.43
CA VAL A 33 -9.41 -17.59 0.84
C VAL A 33 -10.79 -17.71 1.49
N MET A 34 -11.17 -16.71 2.30
CA MET A 34 -12.45 -16.63 3.00
C MET A 34 -13.46 -15.70 2.30
N ALA A 35 -13.35 -15.52 0.99
CA ALA A 35 -14.05 -14.46 0.26
C ALA A 35 -15.56 -14.45 0.42
N ASN A 36 -16.20 -15.60 0.66
CA ASN A 36 -17.64 -15.67 0.86
C ASN A 36 -18.13 -14.78 2.03
N PHE A 37 -17.29 -14.51 3.03
CA PHE A 37 -17.62 -13.67 4.17
C PHE A 37 -16.66 -12.49 4.35
N LEU A 38 -15.40 -12.63 3.94
CA LEU A 38 -14.31 -11.72 4.26
C LEU A 38 -13.74 -10.99 3.04
N PHE A 39 -14.44 -10.95 1.91
CA PHE A 39 -13.97 -10.21 0.72
C PHE A 39 -13.60 -8.73 1.00
N PRO A 40 -14.32 -7.96 1.82
CA PRO A 40 -13.91 -6.60 2.17
C PRO A 40 -12.55 -6.52 2.87
N ILE A 41 -12.16 -7.56 3.61
CA ILE A 41 -10.84 -7.65 4.25
C ILE A 41 -9.75 -7.78 3.20
N ALA A 42 -10.01 -8.46 2.08
CA ALA A 42 -9.06 -8.51 0.98
C ALA A 42 -8.76 -7.11 0.44
N VAL A 43 -9.82 -6.32 0.21
CA VAL A 43 -9.67 -4.92 -0.22
C VAL A 43 -8.90 -4.11 0.83
N GLY A 44 -9.25 -4.23 2.11
CA GLY A 44 -8.53 -3.55 3.20
C GLY A 44 -7.04 -3.91 3.26
N GLY A 45 -6.71 -5.19 3.10
CA GLY A 45 -5.32 -5.68 3.02
C GLY A 45 -4.56 -5.07 1.83
N MET A 46 -5.22 -4.96 0.68
CA MET A 46 -4.67 -4.28 -0.50
C MET A 46 -4.37 -2.80 -0.24
N LEU A 47 -5.33 -2.06 0.36
CA LEU A 47 -5.15 -0.65 0.70
C LEU A 47 -3.95 -0.46 1.65
N MET A 48 -3.87 -1.31 2.67
CA MET A 48 -2.79 -1.25 3.65
C MET A 48 -1.43 -1.58 3.04
N PHE A 49 -1.38 -2.59 2.17
CA PHE A 49 -0.17 -2.98 1.46
C PHE A 49 0.36 -1.85 0.57
N VAL A 50 -0.48 -1.30 -0.33
CA VAL A 50 -0.05 -0.22 -1.23
C VAL A 50 0.28 1.05 -0.47
N GLY A 51 -0.54 1.42 0.51
CA GLY A 51 -0.28 2.58 1.37
C GLY A 51 1.05 2.48 2.10
N SER A 52 1.42 1.27 2.55
CA SER A 52 2.71 1.02 3.20
C SER A 52 3.89 1.17 2.24
N ILE A 53 3.76 0.74 0.99
CA ILE A 53 4.79 0.95 -0.03
C ILE A 53 5.02 2.46 -0.26
N VAL A 54 3.94 3.23 -0.41
CA VAL A 54 4.03 4.69 -0.54
C VAL A 54 4.65 5.31 0.71
N GLY A 55 4.30 4.82 1.89
CA GLY A 55 4.90 5.21 3.17
C GLY A 55 6.41 4.96 3.21
N ILE A 56 6.87 3.80 2.76
CA ILE A 56 8.31 3.45 2.65
C ILE A 56 9.01 4.40 1.69
N LEU A 57 8.43 4.63 0.52
CA LEU A 57 9.01 5.54 -0.49
C LEU A 57 9.14 6.96 0.07
N ARG A 58 8.15 7.41 0.85
CA ARG A 58 8.20 8.72 1.50
C ARG A 58 9.22 8.78 2.63
N GLU A 59 9.25 7.78 3.50
CA GLU A 59 10.22 7.70 4.61
C GLU A 59 11.66 7.63 4.10
N SER A 60 11.86 6.98 2.95
CA SER A 60 13.17 6.87 2.28
C SER A 60 13.52 8.09 1.42
N GLU A 61 12.69 9.14 1.42
CA GLU A 61 12.87 10.37 0.65
C GLU A 61 12.92 10.19 -0.88
N TYR A 62 12.46 9.05 -1.41
CA TYR A 62 12.34 8.83 -2.87
C TYR A 62 11.24 9.68 -3.50
N ILE A 63 10.24 10.10 -2.72
CA ILE A 63 9.10 10.88 -3.19
C ILE A 63 8.81 12.09 -2.29
N SER A 64 8.54 13.23 -2.92
CA SER A 64 8.25 14.50 -2.24
C SER A 64 6.75 14.73 -2.03
N ASP A 65 5.88 13.99 -2.71
CA ASP A 65 4.43 14.08 -2.58
C ASP A 65 3.82 12.66 -2.49
N PRO A 66 3.32 12.26 -1.30
CA PRO A 66 2.78 10.91 -1.10
C PRO A 66 1.48 10.71 -1.88
N TRP A 67 0.71 11.77 -2.15
CA TRP A 67 -0.59 11.66 -2.80
C TRP A 67 -0.42 11.38 -4.30
N LYS A 68 0.51 12.05 -4.97
CA LYS A 68 0.87 11.74 -6.36
C LYS A 68 1.45 10.33 -6.51
N ALA A 69 2.26 9.90 -5.55
CA ALA A 69 2.77 8.52 -5.54
C ALA A 69 1.66 7.50 -5.33
N LEU A 70 0.67 7.79 -4.49
CA LEU A 70 -0.51 6.95 -4.30
C LEU A 70 -1.34 6.81 -5.58
N VAL A 71 -1.53 7.92 -6.31
CA VAL A 71 -2.16 7.90 -7.64
C VAL A 71 -1.37 7.02 -8.60
N ALA A 72 -0.04 7.20 -8.70
CA ALA A 72 0.78 6.37 -9.58
C ALA A 72 0.70 4.87 -9.20
N ALA A 73 0.79 4.54 -7.92
CA ALA A 73 0.67 3.17 -7.43
C ALA A 73 -0.72 2.56 -7.70
N SER A 74 -1.79 3.36 -7.62
CA SER A 74 -3.14 2.92 -7.95
C SER A 74 -3.32 2.62 -9.44
N VAL A 75 -2.71 3.42 -10.33
CA VAL A 75 -2.72 3.15 -11.78
C VAL A 75 -1.98 1.85 -12.11
N VAL A 76 -0.81 1.64 -11.50
CA VAL A 76 -0.06 0.37 -11.66
C VAL A 76 -0.91 -0.80 -11.15
N SER A 77 -1.57 -0.64 -10.02
CA SER A 77 -2.47 -1.67 -9.46
C SER A 77 -3.67 -1.96 -10.37
N PHE A 78 -4.24 -0.94 -11.04
CA PHE A 78 -5.29 -1.13 -12.03
C PHE A 78 -4.84 -1.98 -13.22
N VAL A 79 -3.63 -1.71 -13.74
CA VAL A 79 -3.08 -2.48 -14.85
C VAL A 79 -2.88 -3.94 -14.42
N ILE A 80 -2.24 -4.17 -13.28
CA ILE A 80 -1.98 -5.53 -12.77
C ILE A 80 -3.30 -6.28 -12.49
N GLY A 81 -4.23 -5.64 -11.76
CA GLY A 81 -5.53 -6.22 -11.43
C GLY A 81 -6.36 -6.52 -12.67
N GLY A 82 -6.33 -5.62 -13.66
CA GLY A 82 -7.02 -5.77 -14.93
C GLY A 82 -6.47 -6.93 -15.77
N VAL A 83 -5.14 -7.05 -15.86
CA VAL A 83 -4.49 -8.18 -16.53
C VAL A 83 -4.89 -9.49 -15.86
N ILE A 84 -4.74 -9.60 -14.54
CA ILE A 84 -5.11 -10.83 -13.79
C ILE A 84 -6.58 -11.20 -14.00
N TRP A 85 -7.46 -10.20 -13.97
CA TRP A 85 -8.90 -10.39 -14.11
C TRP A 85 -9.30 -10.86 -15.51
N GLN A 86 -8.60 -10.40 -16.56
CA GLN A 86 -8.85 -10.80 -17.94
C GLN A 86 -8.24 -12.16 -18.31
N THR A 87 -7.07 -12.48 -17.77
CA THR A 87 -6.32 -13.69 -18.17
C THR A 87 -6.63 -14.92 -17.33
N THR A 88 -7.36 -14.79 -16.23
CA THR A 88 -7.51 -15.86 -15.23
C THR A 88 -8.95 -16.08 -14.79
N GLN A 89 -9.23 -17.26 -14.22
CA GLN A 89 -10.54 -17.68 -13.74
C GLN A 89 -10.51 -18.12 -12.27
N GLY A 90 -11.69 -18.23 -11.65
CA GLY A 90 -11.86 -18.76 -10.29
C GLY A 90 -11.26 -17.87 -9.20
N SER A 91 -10.57 -18.47 -8.22
CA SER A 91 -10.02 -17.74 -7.07
C SER A 91 -8.91 -16.74 -7.44
N VAL A 92 -8.22 -16.95 -8.56
CA VAL A 92 -7.19 -16.01 -9.03
C VAL A 92 -7.84 -14.78 -9.67
N GLN A 93 -8.93 -14.96 -10.42
CA GLN A 93 -9.71 -13.84 -10.94
C GLN A 93 -10.27 -12.96 -9.80
N LEU A 94 -10.64 -13.58 -8.68
CA LEU A 94 -11.12 -12.89 -7.48
C LEU A 94 -10.07 -11.96 -6.86
N ARG A 95 -8.78 -12.34 -6.92
CA ARG A 95 -7.66 -11.44 -6.55
C ARG A 95 -7.62 -10.23 -7.45
N GLY A 96 -7.77 -10.44 -8.77
CA GLY A 96 -7.88 -9.36 -9.76
C GLY A 96 -9.00 -8.38 -9.41
N THR A 97 -10.19 -8.89 -9.06
CA THR A 97 -11.33 -8.06 -8.63
C THR A 97 -11.01 -7.25 -7.36
N ALA A 98 -10.42 -7.86 -6.34
CA ALA A 98 -10.05 -7.16 -5.10
C ALA A 98 -9.00 -6.06 -5.35
N ILE A 99 -8.00 -6.35 -6.21
CA ILE A 99 -6.98 -5.38 -6.62
C ILE A 99 -7.62 -4.21 -7.38
N LEU A 100 -8.55 -4.47 -8.31
CA LEU A 100 -9.24 -3.43 -9.06
C LEU A 100 -10.07 -2.51 -8.15
N ILE A 101 -10.81 -3.09 -7.20
CA ILE A 101 -11.59 -2.31 -6.23
C ILE A 101 -10.65 -1.48 -5.34
N GLY A 102 -9.60 -2.10 -4.80
CA GLY A 102 -8.60 -1.41 -3.98
C GLY A 102 -7.91 -0.27 -4.75
N ALA A 103 -7.53 -0.52 -6.00
CA ALA A 103 -6.95 0.49 -6.89
C ALA A 103 -7.92 1.67 -7.11
N GLY A 104 -9.20 1.40 -7.32
CA GLY A 104 -10.22 2.45 -7.43
C GLY A 104 -10.32 3.31 -6.17
N VAL A 105 -10.37 2.68 -5.00
CA VAL A 105 -10.43 3.40 -3.71
C VAL A 105 -9.17 4.23 -3.49
N LEU A 106 -7.97 3.68 -3.75
CA LEU A 106 -6.70 4.39 -3.63
C LEU A 106 -6.59 5.55 -4.62
N LEU A 107 -7.07 5.37 -5.84
CA LEU A 107 -7.06 6.41 -6.87
C LEU A 107 -7.92 7.59 -6.43
N ILE A 108 -9.14 7.33 -5.96
CA ILE A 108 -10.04 8.35 -5.44
C ILE A 108 -9.40 9.06 -4.23
N GLY A 109 -8.86 8.30 -3.28
CA GLY A 109 -8.18 8.87 -2.10
C GLY A 109 -6.94 9.69 -2.46
N GLY A 110 -6.14 9.23 -3.41
CA GLY A 110 -4.95 9.91 -3.92
C GLY A 110 -5.28 11.22 -4.61
N ILE A 111 -6.29 11.21 -5.50
CA ILE A 111 -6.76 12.43 -6.18
C ILE A 111 -7.34 13.41 -5.17
N ALA A 112 -8.27 12.96 -4.31
CA ALA A 112 -8.88 13.82 -3.30
C ALA A 112 -7.83 14.46 -2.37
N GLY A 113 -6.86 13.68 -1.90
CA GLY A 113 -5.76 14.19 -1.07
C GLY A 113 -4.83 15.14 -1.82
N SER A 114 -4.61 14.95 -3.12
CA SER A 114 -3.84 15.89 -3.94
C SER A 114 -4.54 17.24 -4.13
N LEU A 115 -5.88 17.27 -4.14
CA LEU A 115 -6.68 18.49 -4.29
C LEU A 115 -6.82 19.29 -2.99
N TRP A 116 -6.63 18.65 -1.83
CA TRP A 116 -6.78 19.29 -0.52
C TRP A 116 -5.47 19.79 0.12
N GLN A 117 -4.35 19.74 -0.59
CA GLN A 117 -3.11 20.32 -0.07
C GLN A 117 -3.20 21.85 -0.05
N PRO A 118 -3.15 22.53 1.11
CA PRO A 118 -3.03 23.98 1.14
C PRO A 118 -1.68 24.39 0.53
N GLU A 119 -1.67 25.48 -0.23
CA GLU A 119 -0.43 26.01 -0.82
C GLU A 119 0.60 26.29 0.27
N PRO A 120 1.89 25.94 0.06
CA PRO A 120 2.94 26.30 1.00
C PRO A 120 3.03 27.84 1.07
N ILE A 121 2.89 28.38 2.28
CA ILE A 121 2.99 29.81 2.62
C ILE A 121 4.43 30.30 2.46
#